data_AF-T0YDB8-F1
#
_entry.id   AF-T0YDB8-F1
#
_cell.length_a   1.000
_cell.length_b   1.000
_cell.length_c   1.000
_cell.angle_alpha   90.00
_cell.angle_beta   90.00
_cell.angle_gamma   90.00
#
_symmetry.space_group_name_H-M   'P 1'
#
loop_
_entity.id
_entity.type
_entity.pdbx_description
1 polymer ?
#
loop_
_entity_poly.entity_id
_entity_poly.type
_entity_poly.pdbx_seq_one_letter_code
_entity_poly.pdbx_strand_id
1 'polypeptide(L)'
;MLMKRNGIRVLKTKVGDRYILEALEAENLSFGGEQSGHLIFRDLHSTGDGLMSTVQLVSTLVEKGISLSEMASVYQPFPQVLRTVPVFKKVPIETLAHLQRMSHVVEEELSGGRGRLLLRYSGTESALRIMLEGENHDRIAYLVEELERAVLKDFEVMAN
;
A
#
# COMPACT_ATOMS: atom_id res chain seq x y z
N MET A 1 1.45 5.19 -6.68
CA MET A 1 0.86 5.96 -7.80
C MET A 1 1.56 7.29 -8.05
N LEU A 2 1.52 8.23 -7.11
CA LEU A 2 2.05 9.59 -7.27
C LEU A 2 3.49 9.64 -7.79
N MET A 3 4.39 8.89 -7.15
CA MET A 3 5.81 8.84 -7.53
C MET A 3 6.00 8.42 -9.00
N LYS A 4 5.35 7.32 -9.42
CA LYS A 4 5.42 6.84 -10.81
C LYS A 4 4.89 7.86 -11.82
N ARG A 5 3.78 8.55 -11.51
CA ARG A 5 3.21 9.61 -12.37
C ARG A 5 4.15 10.80 -12.53
N ASN A 6 5.04 11.03 -11.56
CA ASN A 6 6.09 12.06 -11.60
C ASN A 6 7.46 11.50 -12.06
N GLY A 7 7.51 10.31 -12.67
CA GLY A 7 8.76 9.73 -13.16
C GLY A 7 9.73 9.25 -12.06
N ILE A 8 9.27 9.16 -10.81
CA ILE A 8 10.10 8.73 -9.67
C ILE A 8 10.04 7.19 -9.56
N ARG A 9 11.20 6.54 -9.70
CA ARG A 9 11.38 5.11 -9.43
C ARG A 9 11.27 4.87 -7.93
N VAL A 10 10.39 3.95 -7.53
CA VAL A 10 10.23 3.54 -6.12
C VAL A 10 10.79 2.13 -5.95
N LEU A 11 11.81 2.00 -5.12
CA LEU A 11 12.29 0.72 -4.63
C LEU A 11 11.55 0.39 -3.32
N LYS A 12 11.01 -0.83 -3.22
CA LYS A 12 10.34 -1.31 -2.00
C LYS A 12 11.24 -2.31 -1.31
N THR A 13 11.36 -2.18 0.00
CA THR A 13 12.11 -3.09 0.87
C THR A 13 11.17 -3.86 1.77
N LYS A 14 11.72 -4.80 2.56
CA LYS A 14 11.03 -5.31 3.74
C LYS A 14 10.87 -4.17 4.76
N VAL A 15 9.91 -4.32 5.68
CA VAL A 15 9.68 -3.38 6.78
C VAL A 15 10.89 -3.37 7.71
N GLY A 16 11.36 -2.18 8.11
CA GLY A 16 12.53 -1.97 8.95
C GLY A 16 13.56 -1.03 8.31
N ASP A 17 14.04 -0.06 9.10
CA ASP A 17 15.08 0.93 8.78
C ASP A 17 16.34 0.32 8.15
N ARG A 18 16.80 -0.82 8.70
CA ARG A 18 17.97 -1.55 8.21
C ARG A 18 17.85 -1.93 6.74
N TYR A 19 16.69 -2.44 6.32
CA TYR A 19 16.49 -2.85 4.93
C TYR A 19 16.46 -1.66 3.99
N ILE A 20 16.01 -0.50 4.47
CA ILE A 20 16.04 0.75 3.71
C ILE A 20 17.49 1.19 3.53
N LEU A 21 18.28 1.24 4.61
CA LEU A 21 19.68 1.65 4.54
C LEU A 21 20.49 0.73 3.61
N GLU A 22 20.36 -0.59 3.75
CA GLU A 22 21.00 -1.58 2.88
C GLU A 22 20.62 -1.35 1.40
N ALA A 23 19.36 -1.03 1.11
CA ALA A 23 18.90 -0.72 -0.24
C ALA A 23 19.44 0.62 -0.78
N LEU A 24 19.49 1.65 0.06
CA LEU A 24 20.07 2.95 -0.31
C LEU A 24 21.56 2.79 -0.64
N GLU A 25 22.30 2.02 0.15
CA GLU A 25 23.70 1.68 -0.10
C GLU A 25 23.89 0.91 -1.41
N ALA A 26 23.19 -0.22 -1.56
CA ALA A 26 23.33 -1.09 -2.73
C ALA A 26 23.00 -0.39 -4.05
N GLU A 27 22.01 0.52 -4.04
CA GLU A 27 21.54 1.21 -5.24
C GLU A 27 22.10 2.64 -5.37
N ASN A 28 23.00 3.03 -4.46
CA ASN A 28 23.58 4.37 -4.38
C ASN A 28 22.54 5.50 -4.40
N LEU A 29 21.48 5.38 -3.59
CA LEU A 29 20.36 6.33 -3.49
C LEU A 29 20.48 7.24 -2.27
N SER A 30 20.02 8.49 -2.38
CA SER A 30 20.19 9.50 -1.33
C SER A 30 19.00 9.66 -0.37
N PHE A 31 17.82 9.11 -0.69
CA PHE A 31 16.61 9.32 0.09
C PHE A 31 15.77 8.04 0.24
N GLY A 32 15.33 7.77 1.46
CA GLY A 32 14.43 6.66 1.77
C GLY A 32 13.65 6.90 3.06
N GLY A 33 12.69 6.03 3.37
CA GLY A 33 11.96 6.13 4.63
C GLY A 33 10.75 5.22 4.76
N GLU A 34 10.13 5.30 5.94
CA GLU A 34 8.96 4.51 6.32
C GLU A 34 7.72 5.38 6.57
N GLN A 35 6.54 4.76 6.54
CA GLN A 35 5.26 5.43 6.82
C GLN A 35 5.17 6.01 8.25
N SER A 36 6.03 5.57 9.17
CA SER A 36 6.15 6.10 10.53
C SER A 36 6.69 7.55 10.57
N GLY A 37 7.26 8.05 9.46
CA GLY A 37 7.97 9.32 9.41
C GLY A 37 9.48 9.20 9.66
N HIS A 38 10.01 7.97 9.76
CA HIS A 38 11.45 7.74 9.77
C HIS A 38 12.00 7.95 8.35
N LEU A 39 12.56 9.13 8.07
CA LEU A 39 13.14 9.49 6.77
C LEU A 39 14.66 9.59 6.88
N ILE A 40 15.37 9.04 5.89
CA ILE A 40 16.82 9.02 5.79
C ILE A 40 17.23 9.89 4.60
N PHE A 41 17.99 10.94 4.87
CA PHE A 41 18.68 11.76 3.89
C PHE A 41 20.16 11.39 3.90
N ARG A 42 20.56 10.38 3.13
CA ARG A 42 21.89 9.75 3.20
C ARG A 42 23.03 10.72 2.90
N ASP A 43 22.76 11.77 2.12
CA ASP A 43 23.73 12.82 1.80
C ASP A 43 24.00 13.75 2.99
N LEU A 44 23.14 13.73 4.01
CA LEU A 44 23.18 14.63 5.17
C LEU A 44 23.42 13.88 6.49
N HIS A 45 22.93 12.65 6.61
CA HIS A 45 23.02 11.85 7.83
C HIS A 45 23.01 10.35 7.53
N SER A 46 23.67 9.55 8.36
CA SER A 46 23.77 8.08 8.21
C SER A 46 22.59 7.29 8.78
N THR A 47 21.57 7.96 9.30
CA THR A 47 20.37 7.36 9.90
C THR A 47 19.19 8.32 9.76
N GLY A 48 17.99 7.86 10.08
CA GLY A 48 16.82 8.72 10.07
C GLY A 48 16.86 9.74 11.21
N ASP A 49 16.60 11.00 10.86
CA ASP A 49 16.61 12.12 11.79
C ASP A 49 15.35 12.99 11.56
N GLY A 50 14.49 13.04 12.58
CA GLY A 50 13.24 13.78 12.53
C GLY A 50 13.42 15.30 12.51
N LEU A 51 14.46 15.84 13.18
CA LEU A 51 14.77 17.26 13.15
C LEU A 51 15.31 17.66 11.78
N MET A 52 16.24 16.88 11.23
CA MET A 52 16.73 17.09 9.86
C MET A 52 15.57 17.03 8.86
N SER A 53 14.70 16.02 8.96
CA SER A 53 13.51 15.89 8.11
C SER A 53 12.58 17.10 8.21
N THR A 54 12.39 17.62 9.42
CA THR A 54 11.58 18.81 9.68
C THR A 54 12.20 20.04 9.03
N VAL A 55 13.52 20.23 9.18
CA VAL A 55 14.25 21.35 8.55
C VAL A 55 14.16 21.27 7.03
N GLN A 56 14.35 20.09 6.43
CA GLN A 56 14.22 19.89 4.98
C GLN A 56 12.81 20.24 4.48
N LEU A 57 11.77 19.79 5.20
CA LEU A 57 10.38 20.12 4.89
C LEU A 57 10.14 21.63 4.96
N VAL A 58 10.48 22.27 6.09
CA VAL A 58 10.26 23.70 6.30
C VAL A 58 11.06 24.56 5.31
N SER A 59 12.32 24.20 5.02
CA SER A 59 13.13 24.87 3.99
C SER A 59 12.41 24.85 2.64
N THR A 60 11.90 23.68 2.25
CA THR A 60 11.18 23.54 0.97
C THR A 60 9.89 24.36 0.94
N LEU A 61 9.15 24.46 2.05
CA LEU A 61 7.96 25.31 2.15
C LEU A 61 8.31 26.79 1.99
N VAL A 62 9.35 27.25 2.68
CA VAL A 62 9.83 28.65 2.62
C VAL A 62 10.33 29.00 1.22
N GLU A 63 11.16 28.14 0.62
CA GLU A 63 11.69 28.33 -0.74
C GLU A 63 10.58 28.42 -1.80
N LYS A 64 9.50 27.66 -1.62
CA LYS A 64 8.35 27.66 -2.53
C LYS A 64 7.31 28.73 -2.20
N GLY A 65 7.36 29.34 -1.02
CA GLY A 65 6.37 30.30 -0.55
C GLY A 65 4.97 29.71 -0.39
N ILE A 66 4.84 28.42 -0.06
CA ILE A 66 3.56 27.73 0.07
C ILE A 66 3.33 27.20 1.49
N SER A 67 2.07 27.05 1.87
CA SER A 67 1.68 26.39 3.11
C SER A 67 1.90 24.87 3.05
N LEU A 68 1.96 24.24 4.23
CA LEU A 68 2.03 22.78 4.31
C LEU A 68 0.80 22.09 3.69
N SER A 69 -0.40 22.68 3.83
CA SER A 69 -1.62 22.14 3.21
C SER A 69 -1.57 22.18 1.69
N GLU A 70 -1.02 23.26 1.11
CA GLU A 70 -0.79 23.34 -0.34
C GLU A 70 0.22 22.31 -0.81
N MET A 71 1.34 22.14 -0.11
CA MET A 71 2.32 21.10 -0.45
C MET A 71 1.71 19.69 -0.35
N ALA A 72 0.95 19.40 0.70
CA ALA A 72 0.35 18.09 0.91
C ALA A 72 -0.73 17.75 -0.14
N SER A 73 -1.35 18.76 -0.76
CA SER A 73 -2.42 18.59 -1.75
C SER A 73 -2.01 17.79 -3.00
N VAL A 74 -0.70 17.69 -3.28
CA VAL A 74 -0.16 16.87 -4.39
C VAL A 74 -0.43 15.37 -4.20
N TYR A 75 -0.65 14.94 -2.97
CA TYR A 75 -1.01 13.57 -2.64
C TYR A 75 -2.50 13.48 -2.31
N GLN A 76 -3.25 12.92 -3.25
CA GLN A 76 -4.64 12.54 -3.03
C GLN A 76 -4.70 11.02 -2.81
N PRO A 77 -4.99 10.53 -1.58
CA PRO A 77 -5.18 9.11 -1.37
C PRO A 77 -6.36 8.63 -2.20
N PHE A 78 -6.25 7.42 -2.75
CA PHE A 78 -7.40 6.80 -3.37
C PHE A 78 -8.44 6.43 -2.31
N PRO A 79 -9.75 6.48 -2.65
CA PRO A 79 -10.77 5.77 -1.91
C PRO A 79 -10.33 4.35 -1.58
N GLN A 80 -10.66 3.89 -0.38
CA GLN A 80 -10.30 2.57 0.12
C GLN A 80 -11.52 1.92 0.76
N VAL A 81 -11.72 0.64 0.47
CA VAL A 81 -12.73 -0.21 1.10
C VAL A 81 -12.03 -1.36 1.82
N LEU A 82 -12.41 -1.57 3.08
CA LEU A 82 -11.93 -2.64 3.95
C LEU A 82 -13.09 -3.60 4.24
N ARG A 83 -12.89 -4.89 4.01
CA ARG A 83 -13.86 -5.96 4.32
C ARG A 83 -13.19 -7.09 5.07
N THR A 84 -13.86 -7.57 6.12
CA THR A 84 -13.43 -8.71 6.92
C THR A 84 -14.42 -9.84 6.69
N VAL A 85 -13.96 -10.94 6.08
CA VAL A 85 -14.78 -12.12 5.80
C VAL A 85 -14.43 -13.22 6.82
N PRO A 86 -15.39 -13.68 7.64
CA PRO A 86 -15.17 -14.79 8.55
C PRO A 86 -14.81 -16.07 7.78
N VAL A 87 -13.85 -16.84 8.29
CA VAL A 87 -13.44 -18.12 7.70
C VAL A 87 -13.30 -19.19 8.78
N PHE A 88 -13.63 -20.44 8.48
CA PHE A 88 -13.51 -21.53 9.46
C PHE A 88 -12.09 -22.12 9.55
N LYS A 89 -11.25 -21.88 8.54
CA LYS A 89 -9.84 -22.29 8.51
C LYS A 89 -9.00 -21.33 7.67
N LYS A 90 -7.71 -21.21 7.97
CA LYS A 90 -6.73 -20.43 7.19
C LYS A 90 -6.00 -21.36 6.23
N VAL A 91 -6.50 -21.49 5.01
CA VAL A 91 -5.83 -22.20 3.92
C VAL A 91 -4.99 -21.24 3.09
N PRO A 92 -3.92 -21.68 2.39
CA PRO A 92 -3.17 -20.79 1.51
C PRO A 92 -4.12 -20.06 0.53
N ILE A 93 -4.03 -18.74 0.44
CA ILE A 93 -4.97 -17.90 -0.34
C ILE A 93 -4.93 -18.29 -1.83
N GLU A 94 -3.78 -18.78 -2.29
CA GLU A 94 -3.51 -19.25 -3.64
C GLU A 94 -4.34 -20.50 -4.00
N THR A 95 -4.86 -21.22 -3.00
CA THR A 95 -5.70 -22.41 -3.21
C THR A 95 -7.19 -22.08 -3.37
N LEU A 96 -7.60 -20.84 -3.11
CA LEU A 96 -8.98 -20.38 -3.19
C LEU A 96 -9.31 -20.01 -4.66
N ALA A 97 -9.76 -20.99 -5.45
CA ALA A 97 -9.86 -20.85 -6.90
C ALA A 97 -10.84 -19.77 -7.36
N HIS A 98 -11.98 -19.59 -6.66
CA HIS A 98 -12.91 -18.51 -6.97
C HIS A 98 -12.31 -17.14 -6.65
N LEU A 99 -11.68 -17.01 -5.48
CA LEU A 99 -10.98 -15.79 -5.08
C LEU A 99 -9.84 -15.44 -6.04
N GLN A 100 -9.03 -16.42 -6.48
CA GLN A 100 -7.95 -16.17 -7.43
C GLN A 100 -8.46 -15.63 -8.76
N ARG A 101 -9.53 -16.21 -9.32
CA ARG A 101 -10.15 -15.69 -10.55
C ARG A 101 -10.64 -14.25 -10.38
N MET A 102 -11.33 -13.98 -9.27
CA MET A 102 -11.84 -12.63 -9.02
C MET A 102 -10.71 -11.62 -8.76
N SER A 103 -9.65 -12.05 -8.06
CA SER A 103 -8.46 -11.22 -7.82
C SER A 103 -7.78 -10.83 -9.12
N HIS A 104 -7.68 -11.74 -10.09
CA HIS A 104 -7.12 -11.45 -11.40
C HIS A 104 -7.93 -10.38 -12.14
N VAL A 105 -9.26 -10.50 -12.18
CA VAL A 105 -10.15 -9.49 -12.79
C VAL A 105 -9.97 -8.12 -12.12
N VAL A 106 -9.90 -8.09 -10.79
CA VAL A 106 -9.66 -6.85 -10.04
C VAL A 106 -8.30 -6.26 -10.38
N GLU A 107 -7.24 -7.06 -10.39
CA GLU A 107 -5.88 -6.60 -10.69
C GLU A 107 -5.75 -6.05 -12.12
N GLU A 108 -6.40 -6.68 -13.10
CA GLU A 108 -6.51 -6.15 -14.46
C GLU A 108 -7.21 -4.79 -14.50
N GLU A 109 -8.30 -4.63 -13.73
CA GLU A 109 -9.01 -3.35 -13.64
C GLU A 109 -8.18 -2.26 -12.95
N LEU A 110 -7.39 -2.62 -11.94
CA LEU A 110 -6.48 -1.70 -11.23
C LEU A 110 -5.16 -1.45 -11.96
N SER A 111 -4.97 -2.07 -13.13
CA SER A 111 -3.76 -1.96 -13.94
C SER A 111 -3.38 -0.50 -14.24
N GLY A 112 -2.09 -0.27 -14.50
CA GLY A 112 -1.55 1.08 -14.72
C GLY A 112 -1.38 1.89 -13.44
N GLY A 113 -1.60 1.30 -12.26
CA GLY A 113 -1.56 2.01 -10.98
C GLY A 113 -2.84 2.82 -10.76
N ARG A 114 -3.99 2.20 -10.96
CA ARG A 114 -5.31 2.79 -10.66
C ARG A 114 -5.88 2.27 -9.33
N GLY A 115 -5.08 1.52 -8.58
CA GLY A 115 -5.44 1.00 -7.29
C GLY A 115 -4.52 -0.11 -6.82
N ARG A 116 -4.93 -0.79 -5.75
CA ARG A 116 -4.25 -1.96 -5.19
C ARG A 116 -5.23 -2.86 -4.45
N LEU A 117 -5.15 -4.16 -4.72
CA LEU A 117 -5.76 -5.22 -3.92
C LEU A 117 -4.74 -5.73 -2.88
N LEU A 118 -5.18 -5.93 -1.64
CA LEU A 118 -4.42 -6.61 -0.60
C LEU A 118 -5.32 -7.63 0.10
N LEU A 119 -4.90 -8.89 0.04
CA LEU A 119 -5.55 -10.02 0.70
C LEU A 119 -4.62 -10.56 1.77
N ARG A 120 -5.13 -10.75 2.99
CA ARG A 120 -4.38 -11.40 4.07
C ARG A 120 -5.30 -11.98 5.13
N TYR A 121 -4.86 -13.02 5.83
CA TYR A 121 -5.54 -13.44 7.05
C TYR A 121 -5.29 -12.48 8.21
N SER A 122 -6.25 -12.40 9.13
CA SER A 122 -6.03 -11.84 10.46
C SER A 122 -5.04 -12.73 11.23
N GLY A 123 -4.14 -12.13 12.00
CA GLY A 123 -3.20 -12.89 12.85
C GLY A 123 -3.88 -13.49 14.08
N THR A 124 -4.87 -12.77 14.62
CA THR A 124 -5.54 -13.08 15.89
C THR A 124 -6.94 -13.66 15.70
N GLU A 125 -7.58 -13.41 14.56
CA GLU A 125 -8.96 -13.84 14.30
C GLU A 125 -9.01 -14.88 13.17
N SER A 126 -10.10 -15.65 13.14
CA SER A 126 -10.44 -16.55 12.02
C SER A 126 -11.16 -15.77 10.92
N ALA A 127 -10.43 -14.87 10.26
CA ALA A 127 -10.97 -14.02 9.21
C ALA A 127 -9.95 -13.74 8.10
N LEU A 128 -10.44 -13.62 6.86
CA LEU A 128 -9.72 -13.09 5.71
C LEU A 128 -10.04 -11.59 5.57
N ARG A 129 -9.02 -10.75 5.47
CA ARG A 129 -9.13 -9.30 5.28
C ARG A 129 -8.88 -8.97 3.82
N ILE A 130 -9.83 -8.27 3.23
CA ILE A 130 -9.80 -7.72 1.88
C ILE A 130 -9.65 -6.21 2.02
N MET A 131 -8.62 -5.64 1.40
CA MET A 131 -8.49 -4.21 1.23
C MET A 131 -8.35 -3.92 -0.25
N LEU A 132 -9.21 -3.04 -0.76
CA LEU A 132 -9.14 -2.55 -2.13
C LEU A 132 -9.10 -1.03 -2.11
N GLU A 133 -8.11 -0.45 -2.77
CA GLU A 133 -8.05 0.99 -3.04
C GLU A 133 -8.12 1.24 -4.55
N GLY A 134 -8.76 2.33 -4.97
CA GLY A 134 -8.87 2.70 -6.37
C GLY A 134 -9.60 4.01 -6.62
N GLU A 135 -9.60 4.49 -7.86
CA GLU A 135 -10.03 5.85 -8.23
C GLU A 135 -11.52 6.15 -7.98
N ASN A 136 -12.39 5.14 -8.07
CA ASN A 136 -13.84 5.29 -7.89
C ASN A 136 -14.33 4.43 -6.73
N HIS A 137 -14.84 5.08 -5.67
CA HIS A 137 -15.33 4.43 -4.45
C HIS A 137 -16.42 3.38 -4.73
N ASP A 138 -17.45 3.73 -5.51
CA ASP A 138 -18.58 2.84 -5.75
C ASP A 138 -18.17 1.61 -6.54
N ARG A 139 -17.23 1.78 -7.48
CA ARG A 139 -16.66 0.67 -8.23
C ARG A 139 -15.85 -0.26 -7.35
N ILE A 140 -14.96 0.27 -6.50
CA ILE A 140 -14.18 -0.60 -5.60
C ILE A 140 -15.06 -1.24 -4.52
N ALA A 141 -16.13 -0.59 -4.07
CA ALA A 141 -17.10 -1.19 -3.16
C ALA A 141 -17.78 -2.40 -3.80
N TYR A 142 -18.26 -2.26 -5.04
CA TYR A 142 -18.82 -3.37 -5.82
C TYR A 142 -17.81 -4.53 -5.99
N LEU A 143 -16.56 -4.22 -6.35
CA LEU A 143 -15.52 -5.25 -6.51
C LEU A 143 -15.20 -5.98 -5.20
N VAL A 144 -15.22 -5.28 -4.06
CA VAL A 144 -15.04 -5.91 -2.75
C VAL A 144 -16.18 -6.87 -2.41
N GLU A 145 -17.42 -6.53 -2.77
CA GLU A 145 -18.57 -7.44 -2.59
C GLU A 145 -18.41 -8.71 -3.44
N GLU A 146 -17.96 -8.58 -4.68
CA GLU A 146 -17.71 -9.73 -5.56
C GLU A 146 -16.55 -10.60 -5.06
N LEU A 147 -15.49 -9.99 -4.52
CA LEU A 147 -14.40 -10.70 -3.84
C LEU A 147 -14.92 -11.45 -2.60
N GLU A 148 -15.74 -10.80 -1.77
CA GLU A 148 -16.35 -11.43 -0.59
C GLU A 148 -17.19 -12.65 -0.99
N ARG A 149 -18.03 -12.54 -2.03
CA ARG A 149 -18.80 -13.68 -2.58
C ARG A 149 -17.89 -14.80 -3.07
N ALA A 150 -16.79 -14.47 -3.74
CA ALA A 150 -15.83 -15.46 -4.20
C ALA A 150 -15.19 -16.23 -3.03
N VAL A 151 -14.81 -15.53 -1.96
CA VAL A 151 -14.29 -16.16 -0.73
C VAL A 151 -15.32 -17.12 -0.15
N LEU A 152 -16.56 -16.65 0.08
CA LEU A 152 -17.61 -17.49 0.67
C LEU A 152 -17.85 -18.76 -0.16
N LYS A 153 -17.86 -18.65 -1.48
CA LYS A 153 -18.03 -19.79 -2.38
C LYS A 153 -16.89 -20.81 -2.29
N ASP A 154 -15.64 -20.38 -2.21
CA ASP A 154 -14.52 -21.30 -2.01
C ASP A 154 -14.66 -22.07 -0.69
N PHE A 155 -15.08 -21.40 0.38
CA PHE A 155 -15.27 -22.05 1.69
C PHE A 155 -16.51 -22.94 1.74
N GLU A 156 -17.59 -22.62 1.04
CA GLU A 156 -18.75 -23.50 0.85
C GLU A 156 -18.37 -24.80 0.13
N VAL A 157 -17.59 -24.70 -0.96
CA VAL A 157 -17.11 -25.87 -1.71
C VAL A 157 -16.20 -26.75 -0.85
N MET A 158 -15.42 -26.16 0.06
CA MET A 158 -14.57 -26.93 0.98
C MET A 158 -15.30 -27.60 2.13
N ALA A 159 -16.52 -27.17 2.44
CA ALA A 159 -17.33 -27.72 3.53
C ALA A 159 -18.19 -28.92 3.08
N ASN A 160 -18.38 -29.07 1.76
CA ASN A 160 -19.06 -30.21 1.12
C ASN A 160 -18.05 -31.30 0.70
#